data_AF-A0A8B4TXZ8-F1
#
_entry.id   AF-A0A8B4TXZ8-F1
#
_cell.length_a   1.000
_cell.length_b   1.000
_cell.length_c   1.000
_cell.angle_alpha   90.00
_cell.angle_beta   90.00
_cell.angle_gamma   90.00
#
_symmetry.space_group_name_H-M   'P 1'
#
loop_
_entity.id
_entity.type
_entity.pdbx_description
1 polymer ?
#
loop_
_entity_poly.entity_id
_entity_poly.type
_entity_poly.pdbx_seq_one_letter_code
_entity_poly.pdbx_strand_id
1 'polypeptide(L)' 'MIVTIVSPSAEAVKPRRHPRIFRADIPAPEIDPALKAFGRHIARSHRKGRGVHIPAMKNAAFGQVLRTLELKRAFN' A
#
# COMPACT_ATOMS: atom_id res chain seq x y z
N MET A 1 -6.44 -26.73 37.64
CA MET A 1 -6.27 -25.29 37.94
C MET A 1 -6.03 -24.58 36.61
N ILE A 2 -6.91 -23.67 36.22
CA ILE A 2 -6.81 -22.90 34.96
C ILE A 2 -5.96 -21.65 35.23
N VAL A 3 -4.79 -21.60 34.62
CA VAL A 3 -3.87 -20.47 34.75
C VAL A 3 -4.25 -19.43 33.71
N THR A 4 -4.93 -18.36 34.12
CA THR A 4 -5.25 -17.24 33.24
C THR A 4 -4.01 -16.36 33.10
N ILE A 5 -3.28 -16.48 31.98
CA ILE A 5 -2.15 -15.59 31.66
C ILE A 5 -2.71 -14.24 31.22
N VAL A 6 -2.99 -13.35 32.16
CA VAL A 6 -3.30 -11.95 31.84
C VAL A 6 -1.97 -11.22 31.64
N SER A 7 -1.65 -10.85 30.40
CA SER A 7 -0.45 -10.07 30.11
C SER A 7 -0.57 -8.69 30.76
N PRO A 8 0.35 -8.28 31.66
CA PRO A 8 0.29 -7.03 32.43
C PRO A 8 0.39 -5.76 31.56
N SER A 9 0.55 -5.92 30.25
CA SER A 9 0.70 -4.82 29.29
C SER A 9 -0.62 -4.28 28.74
N ALA A 10 -1.75 -4.96 29.00
CA ALA A 10 -3.06 -4.55 28.48
C ALA A 10 -3.46 -3.12 28.92
N GLU A 11 -3.06 -2.69 30.13
CA GLU A 11 -3.30 -1.33 30.64
C GLU A 11 -2.12 -0.37 30.42
N ALA A 12 -0.91 -0.87 30.14
CA ALA A 12 0.31 -0.06 30.10
C ALA A 12 0.61 0.58 28.73
N VAL A 13 -0.09 0.17 27.66
CA VAL A 13 0.11 0.73 26.32
C VAL A 13 -0.92 1.80 26.05
N LYS A 14 -0.57 3.07 26.28
CA LYS A 14 -1.36 4.20 25.76
C LYS A 14 -1.52 4.00 24.25
N PRO A 15 -2.75 4.06 23.69
CA PRO A 15 -2.94 3.94 22.25
C PRO A 15 -2.24 5.10 21.54
N ARG A 16 -1.01 4.85 21.07
CA ARG A 16 -0.22 5.80 20.31
C ARG A 16 -0.78 5.84 18.89
N ARG A 17 -1.79 6.69 18.69
CA ARG A 17 -2.36 6.94 17.36
C ARG A 17 -1.34 7.73 16.54
N HIS A 18 -0.70 7.07 15.57
CA HIS A 18 0.14 7.76 14.60
C HIS A 18 -0.78 8.58 13.67
N PRO A 19 -0.61 9.92 13.59
CA PRO A 19 -1.42 10.73 12.69
C PRO A 19 -1.14 10.31 11.24
N ARG A 20 -2.21 9.97 10.49
CA ARG A 20 -2.09 9.69 9.06
C ARG A 20 -1.99 11.02 8.32
N ILE A 21 -0.94 11.17 7.52
CA ILE A 21 -0.79 12.32 6.63
C ILE A 21 -1.56 12.00 5.35
N PHE A 22 -2.67 12.71 5.13
CA PHE A 22 -3.37 12.69 3.86
C PHE A 22 -2.58 13.54 2.86
N ARG A 23 -2.17 12.92 1.75
CA ARG A 23 -1.54 13.61 0.63
C ARG A 23 -2.59 13.79 -0.46
N ALA A 24 -2.49 14.91 -1.19
CA ALA A 24 -3.29 15.10 -2.37
C ALA A 24 -3.00 14.01 -3.40
N ASP A 25 -4.05 13.62 -4.12
CA ASP A 25 -3.95 12.63 -5.18
C ASP A 25 -3.19 13.19 -6.39
N ILE A 26 -2.34 12.35 -6.97
CA ILE A 26 -1.67 12.67 -8.24
C ILE A 26 -2.71 12.53 -9.36
N PRO A 27 -2.92 13.57 -10.20
CA PRO A 27 -3.84 13.48 -11.31
C PRO A 27 -3.29 12.54 -12.39
N ALA A 28 -4.18 11.84 -13.09
CA ALA A 28 -3.82 10.80 -14.06
C ALA A 28 -2.85 11.20 -15.19
N PRO A 29 -2.84 12.44 -15.72
CA PRO A 29 -1.86 12.85 -16.74
C PRO A 29 -0.47 13.16 -16.19
N GLU A 30 -0.34 13.44 -14.89
CA GLU A 30 0.96 13.75 -14.24
C GLU A 30 1.73 12.49 -13.82
N ILE A 31 1.10 11.32 -13.94
CA ILE A 31 1.75 10.04 -13.66
C ILE A 31 2.77 9.76 -14.76
N ASP A 32 4.02 9.52 -14.36
CA ASP A 32 5.09 9.12 -15.26
C ASP A 32 4.67 7.89 -16.11
N PRO A 33 4.83 7.94 -17.45
CA PRO A 33 4.40 6.86 -18.32
C PRO A 33 5.00 5.49 -18.01
N ALA A 34 6.26 5.43 -17.54
CA ALA A 34 6.92 4.18 -17.21
C ALA A 34 6.33 3.58 -15.91
N LEU A 35 6.10 4.42 -14.90
CA LEU A 35 5.44 3.99 -13.65
C LEU A 35 3.98 3.58 -13.88
N LYS A 36 3.28 4.27 -14.79
CA LYS A 36 1.95 3.89 -15.24
C LYS A 36 1.94 2.54 -15.95
N ALA A 37 2.91 2.29 -16.83
CA ALA A 37 3.06 1.00 -17.50
C ALA A 37 3.35 -0.13 -16.49
N PHE A 38 4.19 0.12 -15.49
CA PHE A 38 4.49 -0.82 -14.42
C PHE A 38 3.26 -1.14 -13.55
N GLY A 39 2.48 -0.12 -13.15
CA GLY A 39 1.21 -0.33 -12.46
C GLY A 39 0.22 -1.18 -13.28
N ARG A 40 0.15 -0.97 -14.61
CA ARG A 40 -0.65 -1.83 -15.49
C ARG A 40 -0.13 -3.27 -15.57
N HIS A 41 1.18 -3.45 -15.55
CA HIS A 41 1.79 -4.79 -15.50
C HIS A 41 1.39 -5.52 -14.21
N ILE A 42 1.49 -4.86 -13.05
CA ILE A 42 1.06 -5.41 -11.76
C ILE A 42 -0.43 -5.80 -11.80
N ALA A 43 -1.31 -4.90 -12.25
CA ALA A 43 -2.75 -5.18 -12.31
C ALA A 43 -3.07 -6.40 -13.20
N ARG A 44 -2.36 -6.54 -14.32
CA ARG A 44 -2.53 -7.70 -15.23
C ARG A 44 -2.01 -8.99 -14.62
N SER A 45 -0.86 -8.95 -13.95
CA SER A 45 -0.28 -10.12 -13.27
C SER A 45 -1.15 -10.57 -12.10
N HIS A 46 -1.68 -9.63 -11.31
CA HIS A 46 -2.62 -9.90 -10.22
C HIS A 46 -3.88 -10.62 -10.74
N ARG A 47 -4.48 -10.14 -11.83
CA ARG A 47 -5.63 -10.81 -12.47
C ARG A 47 -5.32 -12.25 -12.92
N LYS A 48 -4.06 -12.54 -13.22
CA LYS A 48 -3.58 -13.89 -13.58
C LYS A 48 -3.14 -14.73 -12.37
N GLY A 49 -3.30 -14.23 -11.14
CA GLY A 49 -2.82 -14.89 -9.92
C GLY A 49 -1.30 -14.96 -9.80
N ARG A 50 -0.55 -14.08 -10.48
CA ARG A 50 0.91 -14.07 -10.48
C ARG A 50 1.46 -12.92 -9.64
N GLY A 51 2.43 -13.22 -8.79
CA GLY A 51 3.22 -12.21 -8.08
C GLY A 51 4.13 -11.41 -9.03
N VAL A 52 4.45 -10.17 -8.64
CA VAL A 52 5.37 -9.29 -9.37
C VAL A 52 6.46 -8.82 -8.41
N HIS A 53 7.71 -8.84 -8.86
CA HIS A 53 8.83 -8.28 -8.12
C HIS A 53 8.73 -6.74 -8.08
N ILE A 54 8.74 -6.17 -6.87
CA ILE A 54 8.74 -4.73 -6.67
C ILE A 54 10.18 -4.27 -6.41
N PRO A 55 10.81 -3.54 -7.34
CA PRO A 55 12.17 -3.07 -7.15
C PRO A 55 12.22 -1.96 -6.10
N ALA A 56 13.41 -1.74 -5.53
CA ALA A 56 13.68 -0.59 -4.69
C ALA A 56 13.45 0.71 -5.49
N MET A 57 12.59 1.59 -4.96
CA MET A 57 12.27 2.87 -5.60
C MET A 57 11.94 3.93 -4.56
N LYS A 58 12.03 5.21 -4.95
CA LYS A 58 11.68 6.35 -4.09
C LYS A 58 10.17 6.35 -3.80
N ASN A 59 9.78 6.86 -2.63
CA ASN A 59 8.37 6.97 -2.23
C ASN A 59 7.50 7.73 -3.25
N ALA A 60 8.05 8.75 -3.91
CA ALA A 60 7.33 9.49 -4.95
C ALA A 60 6.98 8.61 -6.16
N ALA A 61 7.95 7.80 -6.63
CA ALA A 61 7.73 6.85 -7.72
C ALA A 61 6.74 5.76 -7.30
N PHE A 62 6.88 5.23 -6.08
CA PHE A 62 5.95 4.23 -5.56
C PHE A 62 4.53 4.78 -5.45
N GLY A 63 4.36 6.03 -5.01
CA GLY A 63 3.07 6.70 -4.95
C GLY A 63 2.37 6.79 -6.31
N GLN A 64 3.11 7.05 -7.38
CA GLN A 64 2.57 7.07 -8.75
C GLN A 64 2.12 5.67 -9.23
N VAL A 65 2.86 4.62 -8.87
CA VAL A 65 2.46 3.23 -9.14
C VAL A 65 1.18 2.88 -8.39
N LEU A 66 1.11 3.20 -7.10
CA LEU A 66 -0.10 2.96 -6.29
C LEU A 66 -1.30 3.72 -6.84
N ARG A 67 -1.13 4.99 -7.24
CA ARG A 67 -2.19 5.78 -7.86
C ARG A 67 -2.69 5.14 -9.16
N THR A 68 -1.79 4.57 -9.96
CA THR A 68 -2.17 3.83 -11.17
C THR A 68 -3.02 2.60 -10.85
N LEU A 69 -2.68 1.85 -9.79
CA LEU A 69 -3.42 0.66 -9.36
C LEU A 69 -4.82 1.00 -8.85
N GLU A 70 -4.94 2.11 -8.12
CA GLU A 70 -6.20 2.67 -7.66
C GLU A 70 -7.09 3.07 -8.84
N LEU A 71 -6.57 3.86 -9.78
CA LEU A 71 -7.31 4.28 -10.99
C LEU A 71 -7.76 3.08 -11.84
N LYS A 72 -7.00 1.98 -11.82
CA LYS A 72 -7.38 0.74 -12.51
C LYS A 72 -8.23 -0.22 -11.69
N ARG A 73 -8.52 0.09 -10.42
CA ARG A 73 -9.27 -0.79 -9.52
C ARG A 73 -8.69 -2.21 -9.51
N ALA A 74 -7.36 -2.31 -9.41
CA ALA A 74 -6.64 -3.56 -9.63
C ALA A 74 -6.98 -4.68 -8.62
N PHE A 75 -7.53 -4.33 -7.47
CA PHE A 75 -7.83 -5.21 -6.33
C PHE A 75 -9.29 -5.17 -5.86
N ASN A 76 -10.20 -4.61 -6.66
CA ASN A 76 -11.65 -4.69 -6.42
C ASN A 76 -12.27 -5.87 -7.15
#